data_AF-A0A168NY42-F1
#
_entry.id   AF-A0A168NY42-F1
#
_cell.length_a   1.000
_cell.length_b   1.000
_cell.length_c   1.000
_cell.angle_alpha   90.00
_cell.angle_beta   90.00
_cell.angle_gamma   90.00
#
_symmetry.space_group_name_H-M   'P 1'
#
loop_
_entity.id
_entity.type
_entity.pdbx_description
1 polymer ?
#
loop_
_entity_poly.entity_id
_entity_poly.type
_entity_poly.pdbx_seq_one_letter_code
_entity_poly.pdbx_strand_id
1 'polypeptide(L)'
;MKKSLVLFMIFVLSVSLIACGKETKDKSLNDNVYKNEKLGFEFKIPERWGGNYQVKEIEKQETIPGETVEFLLSPKNAKDENREGLLSFYIIDKNVYAESEKEEGPSIGEYLGEKGDLVYLVGLPQSNPFEVDSEEGKLFDTMHMSFEDVKEAFTITK
;
A
#
# COMPACT_ATOMS: atom_id res chain seq x y z
N MET A 1 -58.18 18.17 -52.10
CA MET A 1 -58.73 17.12 -51.21
C MET A 1 -57.74 15.97 -51.14
N LYS A 2 -57.26 15.67 -49.92
CA LYS A 2 -56.85 14.37 -49.33
C LYS A 2 -56.49 13.26 -50.33
N LYS A 3 -55.32 12.61 -50.24
CA LYS A 3 -54.98 11.68 -49.14
C LYS A 3 -53.46 11.59 -48.94
N SER A 4 -53.00 11.83 -47.72
CA SER A 4 -51.68 11.40 -47.23
C SER A 4 -51.62 9.88 -47.20
N LEU A 5 -50.58 9.31 -47.78
CA LEU A 5 -50.24 7.89 -47.65
C LEU A 5 -49.12 7.74 -46.62
N VAL A 6 -49.32 6.77 -45.75
CA VAL A 6 -48.62 6.44 -44.52
C VAL A 6 -47.12 6.16 -44.76
N LEU A 7 -46.28 6.85 -43.97
CA LEU A 7 -44.84 6.61 -43.87
C LEU A 7 -44.60 5.33 -43.07
N PHE A 8 -43.94 4.34 -43.67
CA PHE A 8 -43.55 3.10 -43.00
C PHE A 8 -42.42 3.36 -42.00
N MET A 9 -42.68 2.97 -40.77
CA MET A 9 -41.79 2.97 -39.63
C MET A 9 -40.79 1.81 -39.79
N ILE A 10 -39.50 2.11 -39.96
CA ILE A 10 -38.42 1.13 -39.70
C ILE A 10 -37.42 1.81 -38.76
N PHE A 11 -37.51 1.44 -37.49
CA PHE A 11 -36.53 1.73 -36.45
C PHE A 11 -35.35 0.77 -36.67
N VAL A 12 -34.23 1.27 -37.20
CA VAL A 12 -32.93 0.59 -37.07
C VAL A 12 -32.11 1.36 -36.05
N LEU A 13 -32.21 0.91 -34.80
CA LEU A 13 -31.27 1.25 -33.72
C LEU A 13 -29.89 0.70 -34.12
N SER A 14 -29.01 1.56 -34.61
CA SER A 14 -27.57 1.31 -34.63
C SER A 14 -26.89 2.42 -33.85
N VAL A 15 -26.77 2.18 -32.54
CA VAL A 15 -25.91 2.96 -31.64
C VAL A 15 -24.48 2.63 -32.03
N SER A 16 -23.89 3.45 -32.91
CA SER A 16 -22.45 3.44 -33.12
C SER A 16 -21.85 4.55 -32.24
N LEU A 17 -21.63 4.21 -30.97
CA LEU A 17 -20.74 4.95 -30.08
C LEU A 17 -19.33 4.85 -30.65
N ILE A 18 -18.96 5.74 -31.56
CA ILE A 18 -17.55 6.04 -31.82
C ILE A 18 -17.12 6.93 -30.65
N ALA A 19 -16.88 6.31 -29.51
CA ALA A 19 -16.07 6.90 -28.46
C ALA A 19 -14.65 6.99 -29.02
N CYS A 20 -14.34 8.13 -29.64
CA CYS A 20 -12.98 8.57 -29.92
C CYS A 20 -12.36 8.96 -28.57
N GLY A 21 -12.05 7.94 -27.77
CA GLY A 21 -11.37 8.04 -26.49
C GLY A 21 -9.88 7.85 -26.72
N LYS A 22 -9.20 8.97 -26.95
CA LYS A 22 -7.76 9.23 -26.86
C LYS A 22 -6.91 8.06 -26.36
N GLU A 23 -6.06 7.53 -27.23
CA GLU A 23 -4.81 6.94 -26.78
C GLU A 23 -4.00 8.04 -26.06
N THR A 24 -3.95 7.96 -24.74
CA THR A 24 -2.92 8.65 -23.96
C THR A 24 -1.84 7.65 -23.59
N LYS A 25 -0.87 7.49 -24.48
CA LYS A 25 0.52 7.30 -24.05
C LYS A 25 1.01 8.65 -23.53
N ASP A 26 0.91 8.86 -22.21
CA ASP A 26 1.99 9.52 -21.46
C ASP A 26 1.72 9.42 -19.94
N LYS A 27 2.56 8.66 -19.25
CA LYS A 27 2.88 8.86 -17.83
C LYS A 27 4.23 8.20 -17.58
N SER A 28 5.30 8.98 -17.71
CA SER A 28 6.62 8.56 -17.26
C SER A 28 6.72 8.66 -15.73
N LEU A 29 7.17 7.57 -15.10
CA LEU A 29 8.09 7.53 -13.94
C LEU A 29 7.66 8.23 -12.63
N ASN A 30 6.72 7.63 -11.88
CA ASN A 30 6.83 7.35 -10.42
C ASN A 30 5.51 6.78 -9.85
N ASP A 31 5.09 5.59 -10.30
CA ASP A 31 3.96 4.87 -9.69
C ASP A 31 4.36 4.02 -8.46
N ASN A 32 5.66 4.00 -8.10
CA ASN A 32 6.22 3.18 -7.02
C ASN A 32 6.36 3.95 -5.68
N VAL A 33 5.53 4.95 -5.42
CA VAL A 33 5.58 5.69 -4.14
C VAL A 33 4.22 5.59 -3.47
N TYR A 34 4.20 4.99 -2.28
CA TYR A 34 3.06 5.10 -1.38
C TYR A 34 3.12 6.44 -0.65
N LYS A 35 1.99 7.14 -0.57
CA LYS A 35 1.88 8.44 0.10
C LYS A 35 0.74 8.40 1.10
N ASN A 36 1.02 8.78 2.34
CA ASN A 36 -0.01 8.99 3.35
C ASN A 36 0.01 10.47 3.78
N GLU A 37 -0.82 11.29 3.15
CA GLU A 37 -0.84 12.73 3.43
C GLU A 37 -1.38 13.07 4.82
N LYS A 38 -2.22 12.20 5.40
CA LYS A 38 -2.77 12.31 6.74
C LYS A 38 -1.67 12.11 7.78
N LEU A 39 -0.87 11.06 7.59
CA LEU A 39 0.23 10.68 8.48
C LEU A 39 1.56 11.35 8.14
N GLY A 40 1.63 12.15 7.07
CA GLY A 40 2.79 13.00 6.80
C GLY A 40 4.05 12.26 6.36
N PHE A 41 3.92 11.13 5.66
CA PHE A 41 5.07 10.41 5.12
C PHE A 41 4.83 9.84 3.72
N GLU A 42 5.92 9.50 3.05
CA GLU A 42 5.95 8.77 1.80
C GLU A 42 6.96 7.60 1.89
N PHE A 43 6.68 6.53 1.15
CA PHE A 43 7.54 5.36 1.08
C PHE A 43 7.71 4.91 -0.37
N LYS A 44 8.96 4.83 -0.83
CA LYS A 44 9.32 4.32 -2.15
C LYS A 44 9.30 2.80 -2.14
N ILE A 45 8.30 2.22 -2.78
CA ILE A 45 8.10 0.78 -2.86
C ILE A 45 9.19 0.18 -3.78
N PRO A 46 9.94 -0.83 -3.31
CA PRO A 46 10.96 -1.47 -4.14
C PRO A 46 10.36 -2.11 -5.40
N GLU A 47 11.01 -1.91 -6.55
CA GLU A 47 10.59 -2.51 -7.82
C GLU A 47 10.49 -4.05 -7.74
N ARG A 48 11.36 -4.68 -6.94
CA ARG A 48 11.38 -6.13 -6.71
C ARG A 48 10.08 -6.68 -6.12
N TRP A 49 9.23 -5.83 -5.53
CA TRP A 49 7.92 -6.26 -5.05
C TRP A 49 6.95 -6.58 -6.19
N GLY A 50 7.12 -5.98 -7.38
CA GLY A 50 6.38 -6.35 -8.60
C GLY A 50 4.85 -6.26 -8.51
N GLY A 51 4.32 -5.52 -7.53
CA GLY A 51 2.90 -5.45 -7.21
C GLY A 51 2.35 -6.65 -6.42
N ASN A 52 3.22 -7.46 -5.80
CA ASN A 52 2.82 -8.59 -4.95
C ASN A 52 2.59 -8.16 -3.49
N TYR A 53 1.94 -7.02 -3.29
CA TYR A 53 1.68 -6.49 -1.95
C TYR A 53 0.30 -5.84 -1.88
N GLN A 54 -0.21 -5.73 -0.66
CA GLN A 54 -1.37 -4.91 -0.32
C GLN A 54 -0.98 -3.97 0.82
N VAL A 55 -1.59 -2.78 0.84
CA VAL A 55 -1.46 -1.84 1.97
C VAL A 55 -2.73 -1.87 2.79
N LYS A 56 -2.57 -1.92 4.12
CA LYS A 56 -3.66 -1.83 5.10
C LYS A 56 -3.34 -0.72 6.09
N GLU A 57 -4.27 0.24 6.21
CA GLU A 57 -4.17 1.35 7.17
C GLU A 57 -5.07 1.04 8.37
N ILE A 58 -4.52 1.16 9.58
CA ILE A 58 -5.17 0.82 10.85
C ILE A 58 -5.09 2.05 11.74
N GLU A 59 -6.22 2.71 11.95
CA GLU A 59 -6.26 3.97 12.74
C GLU A 59 -6.14 3.73 14.25
N LYS A 60 -6.48 2.54 14.72
CA LYS A 60 -6.43 2.17 16.14
C LYS A 60 -6.05 0.69 16.28
N GLN A 61 -4.89 0.44 16.87
CA GLN A 61 -4.58 -0.88 17.41
C GLN A 61 -4.98 -0.95 18.88
N GLU A 62 -5.31 -2.15 19.35
CA GLU A 62 -5.63 -2.38 20.77
C GLU A 62 -4.39 -2.28 21.67
N THR A 63 -3.20 -2.56 21.11
CA THR A 63 -1.96 -2.77 21.86
C THR A 63 -0.94 -1.65 21.72
N ILE A 64 -0.88 -0.97 20.58
CA ILE A 64 0.05 0.15 20.32
C ILE A 64 -0.78 1.42 20.07
N PRO A 65 -0.73 2.43 20.96
CA PRO A 65 -1.47 3.67 20.76
C PRO A 65 -0.91 4.48 19.58
N GLY A 66 -1.63 4.48 18.46
CA GLY A 66 -1.31 5.27 17.27
C GLY A 66 -1.89 4.65 15.99
N GLU A 67 -1.44 5.15 14.85
CA GLU A 67 -1.84 4.63 13.54
C GLU A 67 -0.77 3.70 12.98
N THR A 68 -1.19 2.72 12.18
CA THR A 68 -0.30 1.76 11.54
C THR A 68 -0.60 1.63 10.07
N VAL A 69 0.46 1.54 9.27
CA VAL A 69 0.37 1.20 7.85
C VAL A 69 1.14 -0.09 7.62
N GLU A 70 0.42 -1.17 7.33
CA GLU A 70 0.99 -2.49 7.07
C GLU A 70 1.11 -2.72 5.57
N PHE A 71 2.27 -3.20 5.13
CA PHE A 71 2.46 -3.74 3.80
C PHE A 71 2.49 -5.25 3.91
N LEU A 72 1.53 -5.91 3.28
CA LEU A 72 1.32 -7.36 3.40
C LEU A 72 1.68 -8.05 2.09
N LEU A 73 2.29 -9.22 2.15
CA LEU A 73 2.54 -10.07 0.99
C LEU A 73 1.19 -10.45 0.35
N SER A 74 1.07 -10.19 -0.94
CA SER A 74 -0.15 -10.46 -1.70
C SER A 74 0.19 -10.92 -3.12
N PRO A 75 0.52 -12.20 -3.31
CA PRO A 75 0.76 -12.74 -4.65
C PRO A 75 -0.48 -12.51 -5.53
N LYS A 76 -0.29 -12.14 -6.80
CA LYS A 76 -1.40 -11.76 -7.73
C LYS A 76 -2.50 -12.83 -7.89
N ASN A 77 -2.21 -14.08 -7.57
CA ASN A 77 -3.13 -15.22 -7.68
C ASN A 77 -3.48 -15.86 -6.33
N ALA A 78 -3.10 -15.26 -5.21
CA ALA A 78 -3.38 -15.81 -3.89
C ALA A 78 -4.89 -15.80 -3.59
N LYS A 79 -5.40 -16.95 -3.16
CA LYS A 79 -6.82 -17.14 -2.78
C LYS A 79 -7.06 -16.93 -1.29
N ASP A 80 -5.99 -16.86 -0.50
CA ASP A 80 -6.08 -16.71 0.95
C ASP A 80 -6.10 -15.23 1.36
N GLU A 81 -6.83 -14.97 2.44
CA GLU A 81 -6.92 -13.67 3.09
C GLU A 81 -5.86 -13.53 4.19
N ASN A 82 -5.26 -14.63 4.65
CA ASN A 82 -4.14 -14.61 5.58
C ASN A 82 -2.87 -14.15 4.86
N ARG A 83 -2.57 -12.87 5.01
CA ARG A 83 -1.43 -12.21 4.37
C ARG A 83 -0.40 -11.86 5.43
N GLU A 84 0.82 -12.30 5.22
CA GLU A 84 1.94 -12.04 6.13
C GLU A 84 2.53 -10.65 5.90
N GLY A 85 2.97 -9.99 6.97
CA GLY A 85 3.57 -8.66 6.90
C GLY A 85 4.95 -8.68 6.24
N LEU A 86 5.19 -7.72 5.34
CA LEU A 86 6.52 -7.41 4.79
C LEU A 86 7.20 -6.33 5.63
N LEU A 87 6.43 -5.33 6.08
CA LEU A 87 6.82 -4.31 7.05
C LEU A 87 5.56 -3.60 7.57
N SER A 88 5.70 -2.94 8.71
CA SER A 88 4.66 -2.09 9.30
C SER A 88 5.25 -0.76 9.74
N PHE A 89 4.66 0.36 9.31
CA PHE A 89 5.00 1.67 9.86
C PHE A 89 4.09 1.97 11.05
N TYR A 90 4.69 2.36 12.17
CA TYR A 90 3.95 2.84 13.35
C TYR A 90 4.16 4.34 13.51
N ILE A 91 3.06 5.08 13.59
CA ILE A 91 3.06 6.53 13.76
C ILE A 91 2.37 6.82 15.09
N ILE A 92 3.18 7.17 16.10
CA ILE A 92 2.72 7.28 17.49
C ILE A 92 3.10 8.63 18.09
N ASP A 93 2.39 9.03 19.14
CA ASP A 93 2.73 10.24 19.90
C ASP A 93 4.09 10.10 20.59
N LYS A 94 4.90 11.15 20.58
CA LYS A 94 6.24 11.14 21.18
C LYS A 94 6.26 10.79 22.66
N ASN A 95 5.20 11.14 23.41
CA ASN A 95 5.12 10.80 24.82
C ASN A 95 4.80 9.31 24.99
N VAL A 96 3.94 8.75 24.13
CA VAL A 96 3.68 7.31 24.10
C VAL A 96 4.97 6.55 23.80
N TYR A 97 5.73 6.98 22.79
CA TYR A 97 7.05 6.41 22.48
C TYR A 97 8.03 6.51 23.66
N ALA A 98 8.13 7.69 24.27
CA ALA A 98 9.04 7.91 25.40
C ALA A 98 8.68 7.07 26.63
N GLU A 99 7.39 6.81 26.88
CA GLU A 99 6.97 5.88 27.93
C GLU A 99 7.28 4.42 27.56
N SER A 100 7.03 4.01 26.31
CA SER A 100 7.32 2.63 25.88
C SER A 100 8.80 2.28 25.98
N GLU A 101 9.70 3.22 25.73
CA GLU A 101 11.15 3.02 25.84
C GLU A 101 11.64 2.85 27.29
N LYS A 102 10.79 3.10 28.30
CA LYS A 102 11.10 2.83 29.71
C LYS A 102 10.65 1.45 30.17
N GLU A 103 9.78 0.79 29.40
CA GLU A 103 9.26 -0.52 29.74
C GLU A 103 10.30 -1.61 29.42
N GLU A 104 10.35 -2.66 30.25
CA GLU A 104 11.16 -3.84 29.93
C GLU A 104 10.45 -4.66 28.85
N GLY A 105 11.00 -4.72 27.65
CA GLY A 105 10.39 -5.46 26.55
C GLY A 105 11.05 -5.22 25.19
N PRO A 106 10.53 -5.86 24.13
CA PRO A 106 10.92 -5.51 22.76
C PRO A 106 10.44 -4.11 22.42
N SER A 107 11.25 -3.35 21.67
CA SER A 107 10.81 -2.06 21.15
C SER A 107 9.65 -2.23 20.17
N ILE A 108 8.80 -1.21 20.06
CA ILE A 108 7.67 -1.16 19.12
C ILE A 108 8.15 -1.32 17.66
N GLY A 109 9.33 -0.77 17.36
CA GLY A 109 9.95 -0.84 16.06
C GLY A 109 11.22 0.02 16.00
N GLU A 110 11.89 -0.02 14.85
CA GLU A 110 13.11 0.74 14.63
C GLU A 110 12.80 2.20 14.27
N TYR A 111 13.52 3.15 14.88
CA TYR A 111 13.27 4.58 14.75
C TYR A 111 13.66 5.12 13.36
N LEU A 112 12.69 5.67 12.63
CA LEU A 112 12.91 6.31 11.32
C LEU A 112 13.07 7.83 11.43
N GLY A 113 12.45 8.46 12.42
CA GLY A 113 12.49 9.90 12.62
C GLY A 113 11.29 10.42 13.41
N GLU A 114 11.27 11.74 13.59
CA GLU A 114 10.20 12.44 14.29
C GLU A 114 9.85 13.75 13.58
N LYS A 115 8.60 14.18 13.74
CA LYS A 115 8.17 15.52 13.33
C LYS A 115 6.96 15.98 14.12
N GLY A 116 7.08 17.17 14.70
CA GLY A 116 6.07 17.70 15.62
C GLY A 116 5.97 16.81 16.86
N ASP A 117 4.77 16.31 17.13
CA ASP A 117 4.49 15.40 18.25
C ASP A 117 4.47 13.92 17.83
N LEU A 118 4.85 13.60 16.59
CA LEU A 118 4.81 12.25 16.04
C LEU A 118 6.20 11.63 15.91
N VAL A 119 6.30 10.36 16.27
CA VAL A 119 7.45 9.48 16.05
C VAL A 119 7.07 8.42 15.02
N TYR A 120 7.96 8.20 14.07
CA TYR A 120 7.81 7.24 12.97
C TYR A 120 8.75 6.06 13.22
N LEU A 121 8.18 4.87 13.31
CA LEU A 121 8.91 3.62 13.53
C LEU A 121 8.60 2.62 12.41
N VAL A 122 9.47 1.63 12.21
CA VAL A 122 9.19 0.48 11.35
C VAL A 122 9.36 -0.84 12.11
N GLY A 123 8.37 -1.71 11.97
CA GLY A 123 8.46 -3.13 12.31
C GLY A 123 8.82 -3.95 11.09
N LEU A 124 9.83 -4.81 11.22
CA LEU A 124 10.26 -5.76 10.20
C LEU A 124 10.05 -7.20 10.67
N PRO A 125 9.64 -8.11 9.78
CA PRO A 125 9.60 -9.53 10.07
C PRO A 125 10.98 -10.03 10.48
N GLN A 126 11.05 -10.78 11.59
CA GLN A 126 12.31 -11.33 12.10
C GLN A 126 12.76 -12.59 11.35
N SER A 127 11.84 -13.23 10.64
CA SER A 127 12.10 -14.42 9.83
C SER A 127 11.05 -14.52 8.73
N ASN A 128 11.35 -15.33 7.71
CA ASN A 128 10.36 -15.76 6.74
C ASN A 128 9.32 -16.65 7.44
N PRO A 129 8.02 -16.30 7.42
CA PRO A 129 6.98 -17.08 8.08
C PRO A 129 6.53 -18.30 7.26
N PHE A 130 6.98 -18.43 6.00
CA PHE A 130 6.61 -19.51 5.10
C PHE A 130 7.63 -20.64 5.09
N GLU A 131 7.21 -21.80 4.59
CA GLU A 131 8.11 -22.92 4.30
C GLU A 131 9.18 -22.49 3.27
N VAL A 132 10.45 -22.79 3.55
CA VAL A 132 11.62 -22.29 2.81
C VAL A 132 11.55 -22.57 1.30
N ASP A 133 11.01 -23.74 0.92
CA ASP A 133 10.95 -24.16 -0.49
C ASP A 133 9.62 -23.83 -1.19
N SER A 134 8.67 -23.23 -0.47
CA SER A 134 7.39 -22.78 -1.03
C SER A 134 7.58 -21.60 -1.98
N GLU A 135 6.65 -21.41 -2.90
CA GLU A 135 6.69 -20.28 -3.83
C GLU A 135 6.49 -18.96 -3.07
N GLU A 136 5.66 -18.96 -2.03
CA GLU A 136 5.46 -17.84 -1.11
C GLU A 136 6.73 -17.52 -0.31
N GLY A 137 7.41 -18.53 0.22
CA GLY A 137 8.66 -18.37 0.96
C GLY A 137 9.76 -17.75 0.10
N LYS A 138 9.97 -18.28 -1.11
CA LYS A 138 10.93 -17.70 -2.07
C LYS A 138 10.56 -16.27 -2.44
N LEU A 139 9.28 -15.99 -2.68
CA LEU A 139 8.83 -14.64 -3.02
C LEU A 139 9.05 -13.68 -1.85
N PHE A 140 8.70 -14.08 -0.64
CA PHE A 140 8.93 -13.29 0.57
C PHE A 140 10.41 -12.92 0.73
N ASP A 141 11.32 -13.88 0.57
CA ASP A 141 12.77 -13.64 0.65
C ASP A 141 13.25 -12.60 -0.37
N THR A 142 12.67 -12.59 -1.58
CA THR A 142 13.01 -11.55 -2.58
C THR A 142 12.50 -10.16 -2.20
N MET A 143 11.43 -10.07 -1.41
CA MET A 143 10.75 -8.84 -1.06
C MET A 143 11.23 -8.26 0.28
N HIS A 144 11.83 -9.08 1.14
CA HIS A 144 12.38 -8.68 2.43
C HIS A 144 13.32 -7.47 2.34
N MET A 145 13.12 -6.49 3.23
CA MET A 145 13.93 -5.28 3.35
C MET A 145 14.70 -5.28 4.67
N SER A 146 15.95 -4.84 4.64
CA SER A 146 16.66 -4.42 5.85
C SER A 146 16.11 -3.08 6.36
N PHE A 147 16.40 -2.74 7.61
CA PHE A 147 16.09 -1.42 8.17
C PHE A 147 16.69 -0.29 7.32
N GLU A 148 17.93 -0.45 6.88
CA GLU A 148 18.66 0.49 6.04
C GLU A 148 17.95 0.70 4.69
N ASP A 149 17.48 -0.38 4.04
CA ASP A 149 16.69 -0.26 2.81
C ASP A 149 15.42 0.55 3.05
N VAL A 150 14.74 0.33 4.18
CA VAL A 150 13.52 1.08 4.53
C VAL A 150 13.84 2.54 4.78
N LYS A 151 14.89 2.82 5.55
CA LYS A 151 15.31 4.18 5.90
C LYS A 151 15.67 5.00 4.67
N GLU A 152 16.33 4.41 3.68
CA GLU A 152 16.63 5.07 2.40
C GLU A 152 15.37 5.33 1.55
N ALA A 153 14.36 4.46 1.67
CA ALA A 153 13.12 4.53 0.92
C ALA A 153 12.01 5.38 1.60
N PHE A 154 12.17 5.72 2.88
CA PHE A 154 11.18 6.42 3.68
C PHE A 154 11.46 7.93 3.76
N THR A 155 10.41 8.75 3.73
CA THR A 155 10.55 10.21 3.87
C THR A 155 9.39 10.80 4.65
N ILE A 156 9.70 11.56 5.70
CA ILE A 156 8.73 12.38 6.43
C ILE A 156 8.48 13.67 5.65
N THR A 157 7.23 13.95 5.30
CA THR A 157 6.84 15.06 4.42
C THR A 157 6.15 16.22 5.13
N LYS A 158 5.50 16.00 6.27
CA LYS A 158 4.74 17.05 6.99
C LYS A 158 4.96 17.07 8.48
#